data_AF-A0A6I3DEE5-F1
#
_entry.id   AF-A0A6I3DEE5-F1
#
_cell.length_a   1.000
_cell.length_b   1.000
_cell.length_c   1.000
_cell.angle_alpha   90.00
_cell.angle_beta   90.00
_cell.angle_gamma   90.00
#
_symmetry.space_group_name_H-M   'P 1'
#
loop_
_entity.id
_entity.type
_entity.pdbx_description
1 polymer ?
#
loop_
_entity_poly.entity_id
_entity_poly.type
_entity_poly.pdbx_seq_one_letter_code
_entity_poly.pdbx_strand_id
1 'polypeptide(L)'
;MFATIAAGFLVVITFLVCLFQIALALGAPWGAYAYGGDRTGKLPVGFRINSVVSAVVMAAISGHYLAQLGVFTPVLDSAGNSVVNWVLVAFTGLSAIANNITRSKLERAVWAIPTILMFIAALIVALNI
;
A
#
# COMPACT_ATOMS: atom_id res chain seq x y z
N MET A 1 10.11 -3.29 -19.53
CA MET A 1 11.18 -2.94 -18.57
C MET A 1 10.66 -2.02 -17.48
N PHE A 2 9.96 -0.94 -17.82
CA PHE A 2 9.40 -0.01 -16.82
C PHE A 2 8.33 -0.67 -15.94
N ALA A 3 7.36 -1.41 -16.51
CA ALA A 3 6.40 -2.20 -15.74
C ALA A 3 7.04 -3.14 -14.71
N THR A 4 8.14 -3.81 -15.06
CA THR A 4 8.88 -4.69 -14.14
C THR A 4 9.49 -3.91 -12.98
N ILE A 5 10.13 -2.77 -13.25
CA ILE A 5 10.72 -1.91 -12.22
C ILE A 5 9.62 -1.33 -11.32
N ALA A 6 8.51 -0.88 -11.90
CA ALA A 6 7.36 -0.35 -11.19
C ALA A 6 6.69 -1.41 -10.29
N ALA A 7 6.49 -2.63 -10.79
CA ALA A 7 6.01 -3.75 -10.00
C ALA A 7 6.97 -4.09 -8.86
N GLY A 8 8.28 -4.11 -9.11
CA GLY A 8 9.29 -4.31 -8.06
C GLY A 8 9.24 -3.24 -6.97
N PHE A 9 9.10 -1.97 -7.35
CA PHE A 9 8.89 -0.87 -6.41
C PHE A 9 7.62 -1.06 -5.58
N LEU A 10 6.50 -1.44 -6.22
CA LEU A 10 5.22 -1.69 -5.55
C LEU A 10 5.32 -2.85 -4.56
N VAL A 11 6.02 -3.94 -4.90
CA VAL A 11 6.29 -5.05 -3.99
C VAL A 11 7.00 -4.55 -2.74
N VAL A 12 8.11 -3.81 -2.91
CA VAL A 12 8.91 -3.32 -1.78
C VAL A 12 8.09 -2.39 -0.88
N ILE A 13 7.42 -1.38 -1.45
CA ILE A 13 6.71 -0.40 -0.65
C ILE A 13 5.48 -1.01 0.04
N THR A 14 4.70 -1.84 -0.63
CA THR A 14 3.54 -2.50 -0.01
C THR A 14 3.95 -3.52 1.05
N PHE A 15 5.08 -4.21 0.86
CA PHE A 15 5.65 -5.07 1.89
C PHE A 15 6.10 -4.27 3.13
N LEU A 16 6.78 -3.13 2.95
CA LEU A 16 7.14 -2.25 4.06
C LEU A 16 5.91 -1.70 4.80
N VAL A 17 4.85 -1.34 4.06
CA VAL A 17 3.58 -0.92 4.67
C VAL A 17 2.94 -2.09 5.43
N CYS A 18 2.99 -3.32 4.91
CA CYS A 18 2.54 -4.51 5.63
C CYS A 18 3.26 -4.66 6.97
N LEU A 19 4.60 -4.56 6.98
CA LEU A 19 5.39 -4.62 8.21
C LEU A 19 5.05 -3.49 9.19
N PHE A 20 4.84 -2.27 8.68
CA PHE A 20 4.39 -1.14 9.49
C PHE A 20 3.02 -1.42 10.16
N GLN A 21 2.07 -1.98 9.41
CA GLN A 21 0.76 -2.34 9.93
C GLN A 21 0.83 -3.48 10.95
N ILE A 22 1.70 -4.46 10.76
CA ILE A 22 1.97 -5.50 11.76
C ILE A 22 2.53 -4.87 13.04
N ALA A 23 3.50 -3.95 12.94
CA ALA A 23 4.06 -3.26 14.09
C ALA A 23 2.98 -2.49 14.87
N LEU A 24 2.10 -1.77 14.17
CA LEU A 24 0.95 -1.09 14.78
C LEU A 24 -0.01 -2.07 15.47
N ALA A 25 -0.33 -3.19 14.82
CA ALA A 25 -1.16 -4.24 15.37
C ALA A 25 -0.55 -4.83 16.66
N LEU A 26 0.77 -4.97 16.72
CA LEU A 26 1.52 -5.44 17.90
C LEU A 26 1.68 -4.36 18.98
N GLY A 27 1.30 -3.11 18.72
CA GLY A 27 1.31 -2.02 19.70
C GLY A 27 2.57 -1.16 19.67
N ALA A 28 3.23 -1.03 18.51
CA ALA A 28 4.25 -0.01 18.30
C ALA A 28 3.66 1.40 18.53
N PRO A 29 4.42 2.32 19.15
CA PRO A 29 3.92 3.64 19.53
C PRO A 29 3.92 4.64 18.36
N TRP A 30 3.43 4.21 17.19
CA TRP A 30 3.51 4.96 15.93
C TRP A 30 2.14 5.47 15.44
N GLY A 31 1.14 5.54 16.32
CA GLY A 31 -0.21 5.99 15.94
C GLY A 31 -0.25 7.40 15.33
N ALA A 32 0.72 8.27 15.64
CA ALA A 32 0.80 9.61 15.06
C ALA A 32 1.07 9.61 13.53
N TYR A 33 1.55 8.48 13.00
CA TYR A 33 1.83 8.29 11.58
C TYR A 33 0.73 7.49 10.87
N ALA A 34 -0.42 7.23 11.52
CA ALA A 34 -1.49 6.43 10.95
C ALA A 34 -2.89 6.93 11.36
N TYR A 35 -3.89 6.57 10.55
CA TYR A 35 -5.31 6.81 10.83
C TYR A 35 -5.68 8.28 11.14
N GLY A 36 -5.08 9.23 10.41
CA GLY A 36 -5.30 10.67 10.55
C GLY A 36 -4.35 11.36 11.54
N GLY A 37 -3.49 10.62 12.23
CA GLY A 37 -2.52 11.16 13.19
C GLY A 37 -3.11 11.64 14.53
N ASP A 38 -4.41 11.45 14.76
CA ASP A 38 -5.11 11.92 15.97
C ASP A 38 -4.68 11.19 17.25
N ARG A 39 -4.04 10.03 17.12
CA ARG A 39 -3.73 9.13 18.25
C ARG A 39 -2.22 8.95 18.35
N THR A 40 -1.59 9.70 19.25
CA THR A 40 -0.15 9.54 19.49
C THR A 40 0.14 8.27 20.32
N GLY A 41 1.33 7.69 20.15
CA GLY A 41 1.72 6.49 20.88
C GLY A 41 1.02 5.22 20.38
N LYS A 42 0.61 4.35 21.31
CA LYS A 42 0.02 3.04 20.99
C LYS A 42 -1.44 3.18 20.57
N LEU A 43 -1.83 2.50 19.51
CA LEU A 43 -3.21 2.55 19.01
C LEU A 43 -4.17 1.79 19.94
N PRO A 44 -5.42 2.29 20.10
CA PRO A 44 -6.50 1.54 20.74
C PRO A 44 -6.79 0.22 20.02
N VAL A 45 -7.38 -0.75 20.72
CA VAL A 45 -7.63 -2.11 20.20
C VAL A 45 -8.34 -2.12 18.85
N GLY A 46 -9.37 -1.29 18.66
CA GLY A 46 -10.10 -1.23 17.39
C GLY A 46 -9.21 -0.85 16.19
N PHE A 47 -8.29 0.10 16.38
CA PHE A 47 -7.34 0.49 15.33
C PHE A 47 -6.28 -0.57 15.10
N ARG A 48 -5.88 -1.32 16.14
CA ARG A 48 -4.96 -2.45 15.99
C ARG A 48 -5.57 -3.57 15.14
N ILE A 49 -6.87 -3.84 15.30
CA ILE A 49 -7.60 -4.77 14.43
C ILE A 49 -7.61 -4.28 12.99
N ASN A 50 -7.89 -2.98 12.77
CA ASN A 50 -7.80 -2.38 11.44
C ASN A 50 -6.38 -2.49 10.85
N SER A 51 -5.34 -2.44 11.68
CA SER A 51 -3.96 -2.64 11.24
C SER A 51 -3.70 -4.09 10.82
N VAL A 52 -4.27 -5.08 11.51
CA VAL A 52 -4.20 -6.49 11.06
C VAL A 52 -4.83 -6.64 9.67
N VAL A 53 -6.04 -6.09 9.47
CA VAL A 53 -6.71 -6.15 8.17
C VAL A 53 -5.88 -5.46 7.10
N SER A 54 -5.33 -4.29 7.42
CA SER A 54 -4.48 -3.52 6.51
C SER A 54 -3.19 -4.28 6.15
N ALA A 55 -2.58 -4.98 7.11
CA ALA A 55 -1.41 -5.82 6.85
C ALA A 55 -1.74 -6.96 5.87
N VAL A 56 -2.87 -7.64 6.04
CA VAL A 56 -3.31 -8.71 5.13
C VAL A 56 -3.55 -8.17 3.72
N VAL A 57 -4.21 -7.02 3.59
CA VAL A 57 -4.45 -6.38 2.29
C VAL A 57 -3.12 -6.00 1.64
N MET A 58 -2.19 -5.38 2.37
CA MET A 58 -0.88 -5.00 1.82
C MET A 58 -0.04 -6.22 1.42
N ALA A 59 -0.10 -7.31 2.18
CA ALA A 59 0.55 -8.57 1.83
C ALA A 59 -0.05 -9.16 0.54
N ALA A 60 -1.37 -9.14 0.38
CA ALA A 60 -2.04 -9.62 -0.83
C ALA A 60 -1.65 -8.78 -2.06
N ILE A 61 -1.59 -7.45 -1.94
CA ILE A 61 -1.13 -6.56 -3.02
C ILE A 61 0.33 -6.85 -3.38
N SER A 62 1.20 -7.02 -2.37
CA SER A 62 2.61 -7.38 -2.60
C SER A 62 2.73 -8.73 -3.32
N GLY A 63 1.95 -9.74 -2.89
CA GLY A 63 1.87 -11.05 -3.53
C GLY A 63 1.37 -11.00 -4.97
N HIS A 64 0.38 -10.15 -5.26
CA HIS A 64 -0.14 -9.94 -6.62
C HIS A 64 0.96 -9.44 -7.57
N TYR A 65 1.74 -8.44 -7.16
CA TYR A 65 2.84 -7.94 -7.99
C TYR A 65 4.04 -8.91 -8.03
N LEU A 66 4.32 -9.67 -6.97
CA LEU A 66 5.29 -10.77 -7.00
C LEU A 66 4.91 -11.84 -8.03
N ALA A 67 3.61 -12.13 -8.19
CA ALA A 67 3.15 -13.06 -9.23
C ALA A 67 3.38 -12.50 -10.64
N GLN A 68 3.15 -11.20 -10.85
CA GLN A 68 3.45 -10.54 -12.13
C GLN A 68 4.96 -10.46 -12.44
N LEU A 69 5.81 -10.49 -11.41
CA LEU A 69 7.26 -10.61 -11.54
C LEU A 69 7.75 -12.06 -11.75
N GLY A 70 6.83 -13.04 -11.76
CA GLY A 70 7.16 -14.45 -11.92
C GLY A 70 7.71 -15.14 -10.67
N VAL A 71 7.65 -14.49 -9.50
CA VAL A 71 8.09 -15.08 -8.22
C VAL A 71 7.03 -16.02 -7.65
N PHE A 72 5.75 -15.64 -7.79
CA PHE A 72 4.61 -16.48 -7.40
C PHE A 72 3.79 -16.90 -8.62
N THR A 73 3.04 -17.99 -8.47
CA THR A 73 2.06 -18.39 -9.48
C THR A 73 0.89 -17.40 -9.48
N PRO A 74 0.52 -16.83 -10.65
CA PRO A 74 -0.67 -15.99 -10.74
C PRO A 74 -1.93 -16.75 -10.34
N VAL A 75 -2.75 -16.15 -9.48
CA VAL A 75 -4.06 -16.70 -9.06
C VAL A 75 -5.14 -16.39 -10.10
N LEU A 76 -4.97 -15.30 -10.84
CA LEU A 76 -5.91 -14.81 -11.86
C LEU A 76 -5.34 -15.03 -13.25
N ASP A 77 -6.24 -15.17 -14.23
CA ASP A 77 -5.89 -15.16 -15.65
C ASP A 77 -5.50 -13.73 -16.12
N SER A 78 -5.16 -13.60 -17.40
CA SER A 78 -4.72 -12.31 -17.96
C SER A 78 -5.77 -11.20 -17.84
N ALA A 79 -7.04 -11.53 -18.07
CA ALA A 79 -8.14 -10.56 -17.97
C ALA A 79 -8.36 -10.13 -16.52
N GLY A 80 -8.41 -11.07 -15.58
CA GLY A 80 -8.55 -10.80 -14.15
C GLY A 80 -7.39 -9.98 -13.60
N ASN A 81 -6.14 -10.29 -14.00
CA ASN A 81 -4.98 -9.50 -13.62
C ASN A 81 -5.07 -8.05 -14.11
N SER A 82 -5.52 -7.83 -15.35
CA SER A 82 -5.72 -6.48 -15.88
C SER A 82 -6.76 -5.69 -15.09
N VAL A 83 -7.90 -6.32 -14.76
CA VAL A 83 -8.94 -5.70 -13.93
C VAL A 83 -8.40 -5.33 -12.55
N VAL A 84 -7.69 -6.25 -11.89
CA VAL A 84 -7.12 -5.99 -10.56
C VAL A 84 -6.06 -4.88 -10.60
N ASN A 85 -5.23 -4.81 -11.64
CA ASN A 85 -4.25 -3.73 -11.79
C ASN A 85 -4.95 -2.35 -11.84
N TRP A 86 -6.07 -2.22 -12.56
CA TRP A 86 -6.86 -0.98 -12.58
C TRP A 86 -7.56 -0.68 -11.25
N VAL A 87 -8.04 -1.70 -10.54
CA VAL A 87 -8.56 -1.53 -9.18
C VAL A 87 -7.47 -1.00 -8.24
N LEU A 88 -6.24 -1.51 -8.36
CA LEU A 88 -5.10 -1.06 -7.57
C LEU A 88 -4.65 0.37 -7.95
N VAL A 89 -4.79 0.77 -9.23
CA VAL A 89 -4.64 2.17 -9.64
C VAL A 89 -5.64 3.07 -8.92
N ALA A 90 -6.92 2.71 -8.91
CA ALA A 90 -7.94 3.48 -8.21
C ALA A 90 -7.67 3.56 -6.69
N PHE A 91 -7.31 2.42 -6.08
CA PHE A 91 -6.98 2.33 -4.65
C PHE A 91 -5.78 3.21 -4.28
N THR A 92 -4.68 3.13 -5.04
CA THR A 92 -3.48 3.94 -4.80
C THR A 92 -3.70 5.41 -5.12
N GLY A 93 -4.53 5.73 -6.12
CA GLY A 93 -4.92 7.11 -6.43
C GLY A 93 -5.72 7.75 -5.30
N LEU A 94 -6.71 7.04 -4.75
CA LEU A 94 -7.46 7.50 -3.57
C LEU A 94 -6.53 7.65 -2.36
N SER A 95 -5.60 6.73 -2.17
CA SER A 95 -4.58 6.83 -1.11
C SER A 95 -3.69 8.06 -1.29
N ALA A 96 -3.23 8.34 -2.51
CA ALA A 96 -2.43 9.53 -2.82
C ALA A 96 -3.19 10.81 -2.49
N ILE A 97 -4.45 10.92 -2.90
CA ILE A 97 -5.30 12.07 -2.57
C ILE A 97 -5.42 12.21 -1.05
N ALA A 98 -5.86 11.16 -0.35
CA ALA A 98 -6.09 11.19 1.09
C ALA A 98 -4.83 11.60 1.88
N ASN A 99 -3.67 11.04 1.53
CA ASN A 99 -2.40 11.30 2.24
C ASN A 99 -1.78 12.66 1.90
N ASN A 100 -2.19 13.30 0.80
CA ASN A 100 -1.72 14.65 0.45
C ASN A 100 -2.62 15.74 1.05
N ILE A 101 -3.92 15.49 1.22
CA ILE A 101 -4.86 16.43 1.84
C ILE A 101 -4.98 16.30 3.37
N THR A 102 -4.35 15.27 3.97
CA THR A 102 -4.40 15.06 5.43
C THR A 102 -3.94 16.31 6.20
N ARG A 103 -4.64 16.61 7.30
CA ARG A 103 -4.29 17.70 8.21
C ARG A 103 -3.08 17.36 9.08
N SER A 104 -2.78 16.07 9.27
CA SER A 104 -1.63 15.62 10.05
C SER A 104 -0.32 15.92 9.30
N LYS A 105 0.50 16.80 9.87
CA LYS A 105 1.82 17.15 9.30
C LYS A 105 2.75 15.94 9.28
N LEU A 106 2.69 15.08 10.30
CA LEU A 106 3.53 13.88 10.41
C LEU A 106 3.13 12.84 9.36
N GLU A 107 1.83 12.59 9.20
CA GLU A 107 1.37 11.68 8.14
C GLU A 107 1.71 12.21 6.77
N ARG A 108 1.48 13.50 6.50
CA ARG A 108 1.80 14.08 5.20
C ARG A 108 3.30 13.99 4.91
N ALA A 109 4.16 14.22 5.90
CA ALA A 109 5.61 14.09 5.73
C ALA A 109 6.05 12.65 5.40
N VAL A 110 5.36 11.64 5.94
CA VAL A 110 5.70 10.23 5.71
C VAL A 110 5.05 9.68 4.44
N TRP A 111 3.79 9.99 4.18
CA TRP A 111 2.96 9.27 3.20
C TRP A 111 2.69 10.02 1.90
N ALA A 112 2.82 11.35 1.85
CA ALA A 112 2.46 12.12 0.66
C ALA A 112 3.24 11.69 -0.59
N ILE A 113 4.56 11.63 -0.49
CA ILE A 113 5.43 11.25 -1.61
C ILE A 113 5.30 9.75 -1.94
N PRO A 114 5.42 8.81 -0.97
CA PRO A 114 5.29 7.38 -1.27
C PRO A 114 3.97 7.02 -1.95
N THR A 115 2.85 7.60 -1.52
CA THR A 115 1.54 7.28 -2.10
C THR A 115 1.37 7.81 -3.52
N ILE A 116 1.95 8.98 -3.85
CA ILE A 116 2.04 9.47 -5.24
C ILE A 116 2.88 8.53 -6.09
N LEU A 117 4.05 8.11 -5.61
CA LEU A 117 4.93 7.20 -6.34
C LEU A 117 4.27 5.83 -6.54
N MET A 118 3.53 5.33 -5.54
CA MET A 118 2.72 4.11 -5.67
C MET A 118 1.65 4.24 -6.75
N PHE A 119 0.95 5.39 -6.82
CA PHE A 119 -0.05 5.62 -7.84
C PHE A 119 0.57 5.65 -9.26
N ILE A 120 1.70 6.34 -9.44
CA ILE A 120 2.42 6.38 -10.71
C ILE A 120 2.91 4.98 -11.11
N ALA A 121 3.49 4.24 -10.16
CA ALA A 121 3.95 2.88 -10.42
C ALA A 121 2.78 1.95 -10.79
N ALA A 122 1.64 2.06 -10.11
CA ALA A 122 0.44 1.27 -10.41
C ALA A 122 -0.08 1.59 -11.82
N LEU A 123 -0.06 2.86 -12.24
CA LEU A 123 -0.42 3.26 -13.60
C LEU A 123 0.52 2.66 -14.64
N ILE A 124 1.83 2.69 -14.41
CA ILE A 124 2.83 2.10 -15.32
C ILE A 124 2.56 0.59 -15.48
N VAL A 125 2.27 -0.11 -14.38
CA VAL A 125 1.95 -1.55 -14.43
C VAL A 125 0.62 -1.80 -15.15
N ALA A 126 -0.43 -1.02 -14.87
CA ALA A 126 -1.75 -1.20 -15.50
C ALA A 126 -1.75 -0.88 -17.00
N LEU A 127 -0.97 0.11 -17.42
CA LEU A 127 -0.76 0.48 -18.83
C LEU A 127 0.22 -0.45 -19.54
N ASN A 128 0.98 -1.26 -18.78
CA ASN A 128 1.98 -2.19 -19.28
C ASN A 128 3.03 -1.53 -20.21
N ILE A 129 3.53 -0.37 -19.79
CA ILE A 129 4.56 0.41 -20.50
C ILE A 129 5.95 0.21 -19.89
#